data_AF-A0A849ZA31-F1
#
_entry.id   AF-A0A849ZA31-F1
#
_cell.length_a   1.000
_cell.length_b   1.000
_cell.length_c   1.000
_cell.angle_alpha   90.00
_cell.angle_beta   90.00
_cell.angle_gamma   90.00
#
_symmetry.space_group_name_H-M   'P 1'
#
loop_
_entity.id
_entity.type
_entity.pdbx_description
1 polymer ?
#
loop_
_entity_poly.entity_id
_entity_poly.type
_entity_poly.pdbx_seq_one_letter_code
_entity_poly.pdbx_strand_id
1 'polypeptide(L)'
;MLERKTIESTLSGSSLTSTRVDGLDYTPEAMMPDVKVLKIGGQSIMDRGRAALFPILDEVVAAKDKYKLLLCCGGGTRARHIYSVGSELELPTGVLAALGGYVPRQNARMLQMLLAKHGGIFMLHDDFEKLPLYFKLGCIPIMTGMPPFGYWEKPSAEGRIPQHRTDAGVFLSAEVLGQKRAIFV
;
A
#
# COMPACT_ATOMS: atom_id res chain seq x y z
N MET A 1 -35.82 24.17 19.98
CA MET A 1 -34.56 23.51 19.57
C MET A 1 -34.62 22.08 20.06
N LEU A 2 -34.30 21.09 19.22
CA LEU A 2 -34.17 19.70 19.68
C LEU A 2 -32.91 19.58 20.55
N GLU A 3 -33.04 18.95 21.70
CA GLU A 3 -31.93 18.70 22.63
C GLU A 3 -30.89 17.78 21.97
N ARG A 4 -29.62 18.18 21.98
CA ARG A 4 -28.53 17.42 21.37
C ARG A 4 -28.29 16.15 22.19
N LYS A 5 -28.57 14.99 21.60
CA LYS A 5 -28.23 13.70 22.20
C LYS A 5 -26.72 13.50 22.17
N THR A 6 -26.13 13.22 23.33
CA THR A 6 -24.71 12.95 23.48
C THR A 6 -24.50 11.51 24.00
N ILE A 7 -23.35 10.95 23.68
CA ILE A 7 -22.88 9.68 24.25
C ILE A 7 -21.82 10.06 25.29
N GLU A 8 -21.93 9.51 26.50
CA GLU A 8 -20.92 9.70 27.54
C GLU A 8 -19.61 9.02 27.11
N SER A 9 -18.57 9.83 26.90
CA SER A 9 -17.22 9.38 26.56
C SER A 9 -16.24 10.53 26.72
N THR A 10 -14.93 10.23 26.79
CA THR A 10 -13.86 11.25 26.78
C THR A 10 -13.88 12.13 25.53
N LEU A 11 -14.48 11.64 24.43
CA LEU A 11 -14.61 12.38 23.18
C LEU A 11 -15.92 13.19 23.09
N SER A 12 -16.78 13.14 24.10
CA SER A 12 -18.09 13.79 24.06
C SER A 12 -17.93 15.30 23.90
N GLY A 13 -18.63 15.88 22.90
CA GLY A 13 -18.54 17.30 22.59
C GLY A 13 -17.29 17.74 21.83
N SER A 14 -16.31 16.86 21.60
CA SER A 14 -15.11 17.17 20.81
C SER A 14 -15.42 17.35 19.32
N SER A 15 -14.73 18.29 18.66
CA SER A 15 -14.79 18.50 17.21
C SER A 15 -13.82 17.60 16.43
N LEU A 16 -12.88 16.94 17.11
CA LEU A 16 -11.78 16.16 16.51
C LEU A 16 -10.90 16.95 15.53
N THR A 17 -10.81 18.27 15.71
CA THR A 17 -9.97 19.16 14.87
C THR A 17 -8.62 19.49 15.50
N SER A 18 -8.41 19.13 16.77
CA SER A 18 -7.14 19.30 17.47
C SER A 18 -6.19 18.14 17.20
N THR A 19 -4.88 18.41 17.27
CA THR A 19 -3.83 17.37 17.12
C THR A 19 -3.69 16.47 18.33
N ARG A 20 -4.32 16.84 19.45
CA ARG A 20 -4.38 16.09 20.70
C ARG A 20 -5.78 16.17 21.27
N VAL A 21 -6.19 15.14 21.99
CA VAL A 21 -7.42 15.16 22.76
C VAL A 21 -7.07 15.17 24.23
N ASP A 22 -7.54 16.18 24.95
CA ASP A 22 -7.28 16.31 26.38
C ASP A 22 -7.87 15.09 27.13
N GLY A 23 -7.10 14.52 28.05
CA GLY A 23 -7.51 13.35 28.82
C GLY A 23 -7.39 12.01 28.08
N LEU A 24 -6.84 11.98 26.87
CA LEU A 24 -6.50 10.76 26.14
C LEU A 24 -4.98 10.65 25.96
N ASP A 25 -4.41 9.62 26.57
CA ASP A 25 -3.02 9.24 26.30
C ASP A 25 -2.92 8.49 24.97
N TYR A 26 -1.92 8.84 24.15
CA TYR A 26 -1.71 8.23 22.84
C TYR A 26 -0.40 7.45 22.83
N THR A 27 -0.53 6.15 23.09
CA THR A 27 0.58 5.19 23.01
C THR A 27 0.28 4.20 21.88
N PRO A 28 0.85 4.37 20.67
CA PRO A 28 0.58 3.48 19.54
C PRO A 28 1.20 2.11 19.75
N GLU A 29 0.44 1.07 19.43
CA GLU A 29 0.86 -0.34 19.51
C GLU A 29 1.20 -0.89 18.12
N ALA A 30 2.29 -1.64 18.02
CA ALA A 30 2.70 -2.24 16.75
C ALA A 30 1.80 -3.43 16.40
N MET A 31 1.04 -3.34 15.30
CA MET A 31 0.06 -4.36 14.93
C MET A 31 0.71 -5.70 14.57
N MET A 32 1.81 -5.70 13.79
CA MET A 32 2.52 -6.92 13.38
C MET A 32 4.03 -6.68 13.21
N PRO A 33 4.78 -6.33 14.28
CA PRO A 33 6.17 -5.85 14.19
C PRO A 33 7.19 -6.87 13.61
N ASP A 34 6.78 -8.11 13.41
CA ASP A 34 7.59 -9.20 12.87
C ASP A 34 7.52 -9.33 11.35
N VAL A 35 6.52 -8.72 10.69
CA VAL A 35 6.37 -8.67 9.23
C VAL A 35 7.53 -7.90 8.59
N LYS A 36 7.82 -8.15 7.32
CA LYS A 36 8.76 -7.38 6.50
C LYS A 36 7.99 -6.87 5.30
N VAL A 37 7.92 -5.55 5.15
CA VAL A 37 7.20 -4.91 4.03
C VAL A 37 8.22 -4.53 2.97
N LEU A 38 8.07 -5.12 1.79
CA LEU A 38 8.99 -4.96 0.66
C LEU A 38 8.24 -4.33 -0.52
N LYS A 39 8.81 -3.27 -1.08
CA LYS A 39 8.40 -2.79 -2.41
C LYS A 39 9.20 -3.50 -3.48
N ILE A 40 8.51 -4.04 -4.49
CA ILE A 40 9.12 -4.45 -5.75
C ILE A 40 8.88 -3.34 -6.78
N GLY A 41 9.93 -2.62 -7.17
CA GLY A 41 9.83 -1.45 -8.03
C GLY A 41 9.23 -1.75 -9.41
N GLY A 42 8.27 -0.92 -9.83
CA GLY A 42 7.61 -1.08 -11.13
C GLY A 42 8.56 -0.86 -12.30
N GLN A 43 9.16 0.33 -12.37
CA GLN A 43 10.09 0.69 -13.45
C GLN A 43 11.48 0.09 -13.25
N SER A 44 11.96 0.04 -12.01
CA SER A 44 13.30 -0.43 -11.69
C SER A 44 13.45 -1.94 -11.79
N ILE A 45 12.39 -2.72 -11.54
CA ILE A 45 12.43 -4.19 -11.50
C ILE A 45 11.40 -4.83 -12.44
N MET A 46 10.10 -4.62 -12.21
CA MET A 46 9.04 -5.33 -12.95
C MET A 46 9.14 -5.11 -14.47
N ASP A 47 9.37 -3.88 -14.90
CA ASP A 47 9.49 -3.51 -16.32
C ASP A 47 10.79 -4.04 -16.97
N ARG A 48 11.78 -4.45 -16.18
CA ARG A 48 13.02 -5.10 -16.68
C ARG A 48 12.84 -6.60 -16.93
N GLY A 49 11.68 -7.16 -16.58
CA GLY A 49 11.32 -8.54 -16.85
C GLY A 49 12.20 -9.55 -16.12
N ARG A 50 12.32 -10.74 -16.71
CA ARG A 50 12.89 -11.93 -16.09
C ARG A 50 14.28 -11.71 -15.49
N ALA A 51 15.18 -11.05 -16.22
CA ALA A 51 16.59 -10.92 -15.81
C ALA A 51 16.76 -10.14 -14.49
N ALA A 52 15.89 -9.16 -14.22
CA ALA A 52 15.89 -8.44 -12.95
C ALA A 52 14.98 -9.10 -11.91
N LEU A 53 13.80 -9.56 -12.33
CA LEU A 53 12.77 -10.03 -11.39
C LEU A 53 13.08 -11.40 -10.81
N PHE A 54 13.49 -12.39 -11.62
CA PHE A 54 13.58 -13.77 -11.17
C PHE A 54 14.60 -13.98 -10.04
N PRO A 55 15.81 -13.39 -10.08
CA PRO A 55 16.74 -13.49 -8.95
C PRO A 55 16.13 -13.02 -7.62
N ILE A 56 15.34 -11.93 -7.65
CA ILE A 56 14.63 -11.43 -6.47
C ILE A 56 13.55 -12.42 -6.00
N LEU A 57 12.85 -13.09 -6.92
CA LEU A 57 11.87 -14.11 -6.55
C LEU A 57 12.51 -15.32 -5.90
N ASP A 58 13.68 -15.75 -6.39
CA ASP A 58 14.44 -16.84 -5.80
C ASP A 58 14.85 -16.50 -4.35
N GLU A 59 15.29 -15.27 -4.09
CA GLU A 59 15.59 -14.77 -2.74
C GLU A 59 14.34 -14.71 -1.84
N VAL A 60 13.21 -14.22 -2.37
CA VAL A 60 11.92 -14.19 -1.65
C VAL A 60 11.48 -15.60 -1.26
N VAL A 61 11.55 -16.57 -2.18
CA VAL A 61 11.16 -17.96 -1.93
C VAL A 61 12.08 -18.60 -0.89
N ALA A 62 13.39 -18.36 -0.96
CA ALA A 62 14.34 -18.85 0.03
C ALA A 62 14.12 -18.23 1.43
N ALA A 63 13.60 -17.01 1.50
CA ALA A 63 13.37 -16.27 2.74
C ALA A 63 12.00 -16.50 3.38
N LYS A 64 10.99 -16.97 2.63
CA LYS A 64 9.57 -17.00 3.07
C LYS A 64 9.31 -17.77 4.36
N ASP A 65 10.06 -18.84 4.59
CA ASP A 65 9.87 -19.71 5.76
C ASP A 65 10.58 -19.17 7.01
N LYS A 66 11.46 -18.17 6.83
CA LYS A 66 12.18 -17.49 7.92
C LYS A 66 11.54 -16.16 8.31
N TYR A 67 10.90 -15.48 7.36
CA TYR A 67 10.35 -14.14 7.56
C TYR A 67 8.93 -14.04 7.00
N LYS A 68 8.06 -13.32 7.69
CA LYS A 68 6.74 -12.94 7.18
C LYS A 68 6.90 -11.80 6.18
N LEU A 69 6.79 -12.09 4.88
CA LEU A 69 7.03 -11.12 3.81
C LEU A 69 5.70 -10.60 3.24
N LEU A 70 5.46 -9.29 3.31
CA LEU A 70 4.42 -8.59 2.56
C LEU A 70 5.06 -7.91 1.35
N LEU A 71 4.66 -8.32 0.14
CA LEU A 71 5.18 -7.75 -1.10
C LEU A 71 4.20 -6.73 -1.69
N CYS A 72 4.71 -5.54 -2.00
CA CYS A 72 3.95 -4.43 -2.54
C CYS A 72 4.52 -4.02 -3.90
N CYS A 73 3.73 -4.09 -4.96
CA CYS A 73 4.23 -3.81 -6.32
C CYS A 73 4.17 -2.34 -6.71
N GLY A 74 5.23 -1.86 -7.36
CA GLY A 74 5.30 -0.56 -8.01
C GLY A 74 4.53 -0.50 -9.34
N GLY A 75 4.27 0.71 -9.85
CA GLY A 75 3.56 0.91 -11.13
C GLY A 75 4.46 0.70 -12.34
N GLY A 76 5.31 1.67 -12.64
CA GLY A 76 6.26 1.59 -13.76
C GLY A 76 5.86 2.44 -14.96
N THR A 77 6.45 2.13 -16.12
CA THR A 77 6.33 2.93 -17.34
C THR A 77 4.89 3.02 -17.85
N ARG A 78 4.09 1.95 -17.69
CA ARG A 78 2.67 1.98 -18.08
C ARG A 78 1.86 2.99 -17.24
N ALA A 79 2.23 3.19 -15.97
CA ALA A 79 1.60 4.23 -15.14
C ALA A 79 1.99 5.62 -15.63
N ARG A 80 3.24 5.82 -16.03
CA ARG A 80 3.71 7.09 -16.63
C ARG A 80 2.97 7.41 -17.94
N HIS A 81 2.74 6.42 -18.78
CA HIS A 81 1.93 6.59 -20.00
C HIS A 81 0.50 7.03 -19.69
N ILE A 82 -0.16 6.37 -18.72
CA ILE A 82 -1.49 6.78 -18.23
C ILE A 82 -1.46 8.23 -17.73
N TYR A 83 -0.43 8.61 -16.96
CA TYR A 83 -0.31 9.97 -16.46
C TYR A 83 -0.10 10.99 -17.57
N SER A 84 0.64 10.64 -18.63
CA SER A 84 0.84 11.51 -19.80
C SER A 84 -0.50 11.79 -20.49
N VAL A 85 -1.18 10.73 -20.93
CA VAL A 85 -2.47 10.83 -21.63
C VAL A 85 -3.53 11.50 -20.76
N GLY A 86 -3.62 11.12 -19.49
CA GLY A 86 -4.58 11.72 -18.57
C GLY A 86 -4.29 13.19 -18.27
N SER A 87 -3.03 13.62 -18.28
CA SER A 87 -2.67 15.03 -18.10
C SER A 87 -2.99 15.86 -19.35
N GLU A 88 -2.79 15.30 -20.55
CA GLU A 88 -3.18 15.92 -21.83
C GLU A 88 -4.70 16.12 -21.92
N LEU A 89 -5.47 15.17 -21.39
CA LEU A 89 -6.94 15.27 -21.26
C LEU A 89 -7.39 16.10 -20.04
N GLU A 90 -6.45 16.74 -19.34
CA GLU A 90 -6.69 17.56 -18.16
C GLU A 90 -7.48 16.87 -17.02
N LEU A 91 -7.33 15.55 -16.91
CA LEU A 91 -8.01 14.79 -15.87
C LEU A 91 -7.51 15.22 -14.48
N PRO A 92 -8.40 15.30 -13.48
CA PRO A 92 -8.02 15.71 -12.13
C PRO A 92 -7.15 14.65 -11.45
N THR A 93 -6.38 15.06 -10.45
CA THR A 93 -5.43 14.21 -9.72
C THR A 93 -6.05 12.92 -9.19
N GLY A 94 -7.27 12.96 -8.65
CA GLY A 94 -7.97 11.77 -8.19
C GLY A 94 -8.24 10.74 -9.29
N VAL A 95 -8.56 11.19 -10.51
CA VAL A 95 -8.73 10.30 -11.67
C VAL A 95 -7.39 9.71 -12.08
N LEU A 96 -6.32 10.52 -12.11
CA LEU A 96 -4.97 10.02 -12.40
C LEU A 96 -4.50 9.01 -11.35
N ALA A 97 -4.81 9.22 -10.07
CA ALA A 97 -4.49 8.29 -9.00
C ALA A 97 -5.22 6.95 -9.17
N ALA A 98 -6.53 6.99 -9.47
CA ALA A 98 -7.32 5.80 -9.76
C ALA A 98 -6.79 5.02 -10.97
N LEU A 99 -6.53 5.71 -12.09
CA LEU A 99 -6.04 5.08 -13.32
C LEU A 99 -4.61 4.53 -13.15
N GLY A 100 -3.71 5.31 -12.54
CA GLY A 100 -2.35 4.86 -12.23
C GLY A 100 -2.32 3.67 -11.27
N GLY A 101 -3.35 3.51 -10.44
CA GLY A 101 -3.57 2.38 -9.53
C GLY A 101 -3.68 1.01 -10.20
N TYR A 102 -4.12 0.95 -11.46
CA TYR A 102 -4.30 -0.33 -12.17
C TYR A 102 -2.97 -1.01 -12.53
N VAL A 103 -1.93 -0.25 -12.82
CA VAL A 103 -0.63 -0.80 -13.24
C VAL A 103 0.08 -1.58 -12.12
N PRO A 104 0.25 -1.05 -10.90
CA PRO A 104 0.80 -1.83 -9.79
C PRO A 104 -0.08 -3.02 -9.42
N ARG A 105 -1.41 -2.94 -9.62
CA ARG A 105 -2.30 -4.09 -9.46
C ARG A 105 -2.03 -5.19 -10.50
N GLN A 106 -1.79 -4.83 -11.76
CA GLN A 106 -1.35 -5.78 -12.79
C GLN A 106 -0.02 -6.44 -12.40
N ASN A 107 0.96 -5.64 -11.94
CA ASN A 107 2.25 -6.15 -11.48
C ASN A 107 2.12 -7.12 -10.30
N ALA A 108 1.27 -6.78 -9.32
CA ALA A 108 0.97 -7.64 -8.17
C ALA A 108 0.34 -8.98 -8.59
N ARG A 109 -0.56 -8.97 -9.58
CA ARG A 109 -1.13 -10.21 -10.14
C ARG A 109 -0.10 -11.05 -10.88
N MET A 110 0.77 -10.44 -11.68
CA MET A 110 1.86 -11.17 -12.34
C MET A 110 2.81 -11.81 -11.31
N LEU A 111 3.18 -11.06 -10.27
CA LEU A 111 4.02 -11.56 -9.19
C LEU A 111 3.37 -12.73 -8.44
N GLN A 112 2.06 -12.61 -8.17
CA GLN A 112 1.28 -13.70 -7.58
C GLN A 112 1.30 -14.96 -8.45
N MET A 113 1.10 -14.85 -9.76
CA MET A 113 1.11 -16.01 -10.67
C MET A 113 2.47 -16.72 -10.66
N LEU A 114 3.57 -15.96 -10.60
CA LEU A 114 4.92 -16.51 -10.53
C LEU A 114 5.21 -17.20 -9.19
N LEU A 115 4.67 -16.67 -8.10
CA LEU A 115 4.86 -17.20 -6.74
C LEU A 115 3.76 -18.17 -6.30
N ALA A 116 2.77 -18.46 -7.14
CA ALA A 116 1.58 -19.25 -6.75
C ALA A 116 1.95 -20.62 -6.17
N LYS A 117 2.89 -21.34 -6.80
CA LYS A 117 3.38 -22.64 -6.32
C LYS A 117 4.16 -22.57 -5.00
N HIS A 118 4.52 -21.37 -4.56
CA HIS A 118 5.26 -21.09 -3.33
C HIS A 118 4.37 -20.42 -2.26
N GLY A 119 3.05 -20.37 -2.47
CA GLY A 119 2.10 -19.74 -1.55
C GLY A 119 1.83 -18.26 -1.83
N GLY A 120 2.25 -17.73 -2.98
CA GLY A 120 1.94 -16.36 -3.40
C GLY A 120 0.43 -16.14 -3.53
N ILE A 121 -0.10 -15.14 -2.80
CA ILE A 121 -1.53 -14.79 -2.82
C ILE A 121 -1.69 -13.29 -3.08
N PHE A 122 -2.53 -12.95 -4.04
CA PHE A 122 -2.88 -11.56 -4.33
C PHE A 122 -3.99 -11.13 -3.40
N MET A 123 -3.85 -9.96 -2.79
CA MET A 123 -4.82 -9.38 -1.88
C MET A 123 -5.15 -7.94 -2.25
N LEU A 124 -6.38 -7.52 -1.97
CA LEU A 124 -6.82 -6.14 -2.05
C LEU A 124 -6.53 -5.40 -0.74
N HIS A 125 -6.72 -4.08 -0.74
CA HIS A 125 -6.58 -3.29 0.50
C HIS A 125 -7.58 -3.72 1.56
N ASP A 126 -8.78 -4.13 1.17
CA ASP A 126 -9.84 -4.60 2.06
C ASP A 126 -9.60 -6.02 2.61
N ASP A 127 -8.44 -6.61 2.27
CA ASP A 127 -7.98 -7.88 2.84
C ASP A 127 -6.84 -7.67 3.85
N PHE A 128 -6.47 -6.42 4.17
CA PHE A 128 -5.32 -6.11 5.02
C PHE A 128 -5.41 -6.73 6.41
N GLU A 129 -6.60 -6.79 6.98
CA GLU A 129 -6.89 -7.42 8.26
C GLU A 129 -6.69 -8.95 8.23
N LYS A 130 -6.65 -9.56 7.05
CA LYS A 130 -6.45 -11.02 6.87
C LYS A 130 -4.98 -11.42 6.86
N LEU A 131 -4.03 -10.47 6.92
CA LEU A 131 -2.59 -10.75 6.97
C LEU A 131 -2.20 -11.83 7.99
N PRO A 132 -2.68 -11.82 9.25
CA PRO A 132 -2.36 -12.87 10.23
C PRO A 132 -2.75 -14.27 9.74
N LEU A 133 -3.91 -14.39 9.08
CA LEU A 133 -4.38 -15.66 8.53
C LEU A 133 -3.48 -16.13 7.38
N TYR A 134 -3.14 -15.25 6.45
CA TYR A 134 -2.26 -15.60 5.33
C TYR A 134 -0.89 -16.09 5.80
N PHE A 135 -0.28 -15.41 6.76
CA PHE A 135 1.01 -15.87 7.31
C PHE A 135 0.89 -17.19 8.06
N LYS A 136 -0.21 -17.44 8.77
CA LYS A 136 -0.45 -18.72 9.45
C LYS A 136 -0.59 -19.89 8.46
N LEU A 137 -1.10 -19.61 7.25
CA LEU A 137 -1.21 -20.58 6.15
C LEU A 137 0.09 -20.72 5.33
N GLY A 138 1.16 -20.02 5.70
CA GLY A 138 2.44 -20.06 4.98
C GLY A 138 2.41 -19.34 3.63
N CYS A 139 1.46 -18.41 3.44
CA CYS A 139 1.35 -17.64 2.21
C CYS A 139 2.36 -16.49 2.16
N ILE A 140 2.59 -15.99 0.95
CA ILE A 140 3.30 -14.73 0.66
C ILE A 140 2.25 -13.73 0.16
N PRO A 141 1.70 -12.85 1.02
CA PRO A 141 0.75 -11.84 0.60
C PRO A 141 1.38 -10.81 -0.34
N ILE A 142 0.67 -10.52 -1.43
CA ILE A 142 1.13 -9.61 -2.49
C ILE A 142 0.00 -8.62 -2.78
N MET A 143 0.29 -7.32 -2.72
CA MET A 143 -0.67 -6.27 -3.03
C MET A 143 -0.09 -5.17 -3.90
N THR A 144 -0.96 -4.29 -4.39
CA THR A 144 -0.52 -3.04 -5.02
C THR A 144 0.16 -2.14 -3.99
N GLY A 145 1.26 -1.48 -4.37
CA GLY A 145 1.90 -0.48 -3.51
C GLY A 145 1.18 0.86 -3.49
N MET A 146 0.21 1.10 -4.39
CA MET A 146 -0.56 2.37 -4.39
C MET A 146 -1.44 2.45 -3.14
N PRO A 147 -1.51 3.61 -2.47
CA PRO A 147 -2.47 3.80 -1.39
C PRO A 147 -3.91 3.85 -1.94
N PRO A 148 -4.92 3.48 -1.13
CA PRO A 148 -6.32 3.44 -1.54
C PRO A 148 -6.98 4.83 -1.61
N PHE A 149 -6.22 5.91 -1.86
CA PHE A 149 -6.77 7.26 -1.91
C PHE A 149 -7.65 7.47 -3.15
N GLY A 150 -7.31 6.89 -4.30
CA GLY A 150 -8.15 6.92 -5.51
C GLY A 150 -8.63 8.33 -5.84
N TYR A 151 -9.95 8.51 -5.97
CA TYR A 151 -10.55 9.80 -6.27
C TYR A 151 -10.37 10.87 -5.18
N TRP A 152 -9.97 10.47 -3.97
CA TRP A 152 -9.67 11.34 -2.83
C TRP A 152 -8.18 11.69 -2.72
N GLU A 153 -7.34 11.35 -3.71
CA GLU A 153 -5.96 11.84 -3.77
C GLU A 153 -5.93 13.37 -3.71
N LYS A 154 -5.12 13.90 -2.80
CA LYS A 154 -4.98 15.34 -2.64
C LYS A 154 -4.25 15.93 -3.85
N PRO A 155 -4.81 16.96 -4.51
CA PRO A 155 -4.10 17.67 -5.56
C PRO A 155 -2.86 18.36 -5.01
N SER A 156 -1.80 18.45 -5.82
CA SER A 156 -0.60 19.20 -5.47
C SER A 156 -0.64 20.60 -6.04
N ALA A 157 0.04 21.55 -5.38
CA ALA A 157 0.20 22.90 -5.91
C ALA A 157 1.02 22.94 -7.21
N GLU A 158 1.91 21.97 -7.41
CA GLU A 158 2.90 21.94 -8.50
C GLU A 158 2.43 21.18 -9.74
N GLY A 159 1.26 20.51 -9.69
CA GLY A 159 0.73 19.78 -10.83
C GLY A 159 -0.33 18.73 -10.50
N ARG A 160 -0.78 18.03 -11.55
CA ARG A 160 -1.87 17.04 -11.46
C ARG A 160 -1.40 15.62 -11.10
N ILE A 161 -0.10 15.34 -11.20
CA ILE A 161 0.45 14.00 -10.92
C ILE A 161 0.20 13.64 -9.44
N PRO A 162 -0.36 12.45 -9.14
CA PRO A 162 -0.55 11.98 -7.76
C PRO A 162 0.76 12.03 -6.98
N GLN A 163 0.75 12.69 -5.81
CA GLN A 163 1.91 12.74 -4.92
C GLN A 163 2.09 11.40 -4.21
N HIS A 164 1.01 10.84 -3.69
CA HIS A 164 1.05 9.56 -2.99
C HIS A 164 0.94 8.41 -3.98
N ARG A 165 2.09 7.95 -4.45
CA ARG A 165 2.19 6.77 -5.32
C ARG A 165 2.65 5.54 -4.54
N THR A 166 3.24 4.59 -5.24
CA THR A 166 3.56 3.28 -4.68
C THR A 166 4.54 3.31 -3.51
N ASP A 167 5.44 4.30 -3.47
CA ASP A 167 6.35 4.44 -2.32
C ASP A 167 5.63 4.87 -1.05
N ALA A 168 4.71 5.83 -1.18
CA ALA A 168 3.89 6.31 -0.08
C ALA A 168 2.99 5.19 0.47
N GLY A 169 2.33 4.42 -0.40
CA GLY A 169 1.47 3.34 0.07
C GLY A 169 2.24 2.20 0.74
N VAL A 170 3.44 1.85 0.24
CA VAL A 170 4.33 0.88 0.93
C VAL A 170 4.73 1.41 2.30
N PHE A 171 5.19 2.66 2.38
CA PHE A 171 5.62 3.28 3.62
C PHE A 171 4.48 3.31 4.66
N LEU A 172 3.28 3.76 4.26
CA LEU A 172 2.10 3.78 5.12
C LEU A 172 1.69 2.38 5.58
N SER A 173 1.83 1.36 4.72
CA SER A 173 1.57 -0.03 5.11
C SER A 173 2.57 -0.51 6.17
N ALA A 174 3.85 -0.15 6.03
CA ALA A 174 4.87 -0.46 7.03
C ALA A 174 4.63 0.25 8.36
N GLU A 175 4.23 1.53 8.31
CA GLU A 175 3.89 2.34 9.48
C GLU A 175 2.71 1.74 10.27
N VAL A 176 1.60 1.42 9.60
CA VAL A 176 0.41 0.82 10.25
C VAL A 176 0.73 -0.53 10.89
N LEU A 177 1.62 -1.32 10.29
CA LEU A 177 2.06 -2.59 10.86
C LEU A 177 3.09 -2.45 11.99
N GLY A 178 3.53 -1.22 12.30
CA GLY A 178 4.52 -0.93 13.34
C GLY A 178 5.93 -1.39 12.98
N GLN A 179 6.31 -1.30 11.70
CA GLN A 179 7.62 -1.75 11.22
C GLN A 179 8.73 -0.76 11.53
N LYS A 180 9.89 -1.30 11.92
CA LYS A 180 11.11 -0.50 12.06
C LYS A 180 11.71 -0.06 10.73
N ARG A 181 11.37 -0.75 9.63
CA ARG A 181 11.95 -0.54 8.30
C ARG A 181 10.95 -0.91 7.21
N ALA A 182 10.88 -0.09 6.18
CA ALA A 182 10.34 -0.45 4.87
C ALA A 182 11.50 -0.70 3.90
N ILE A 183 11.43 -1.76 3.11
CA ILE A 183 12.50 -2.14 2.17
C ILE A 183 12.06 -1.79 0.75
N PHE A 184 12.84 -0.97 0.06
CA PHE A 184 12.56 -0.54 -1.31
C PHE A 184 13.57 -1.17 -2.27
N VAL A 185 13.07 -2.02 -3.17
CA VAL A 185 13.84 -2.75 -4.18
C VAL A 185 13.57 -2.18 -5.58
#